data_AF-A0A2G9V2J1-F1
#
_entry.id   AF-A0A2G9V2J1-F1
#
_cell.length_a   1.000
_cell.length_b   1.000
_cell.length_c   1.000
_cell.angle_alpha   90.00
_cell.angle_beta   90.00
_cell.angle_gamma   90.00
#
_symmetry.space_group_name_H-M   'P 1'
#
loop_
_entity.id
_entity.type
_entity.pdbx_description
1 polymer ?
#
loop_
_entity_poly.entity_id
_entity_poly.type
_entity_poly.pdbx_seq_one_letter_code
_entity_poly.pdbx_strand_id
1 'polypeptide(L)'
;MFTDFDRITQILHVSADVLDQRVVQQVTNWNGPVSMTIVLRSIQQYRCVITFLKKIRKESTLVAHHLRAHIIFAERLSTNCTIPSMLPVSSIDFDCEDREATIDQIARYPVNLARNVARMFSSSKYIIITDYEHLFSEGFEAKVRSVASRRLAERPQTMLAYRIFEVDDNVEV
;
A
#
# COMPACT_ATOMS: atom_id res chain seq x y z
N MET A 1 21.21 14.55 -6.40
CA MET A 1 19.80 14.36 -6.00
C MET A 1 19.22 13.33 -6.95
N PHE A 2 19.28 12.03 -6.59
CA PHE A 2 18.59 11.01 -7.37
C PHE A 2 17.10 11.18 -7.07
N THR A 3 16.34 11.64 -8.05
CA THR A 3 14.89 11.70 -7.94
C THR A 3 14.36 10.27 -7.99
N ASP A 4 13.28 9.99 -7.24
CA ASP A 4 12.59 8.69 -7.31
C ASP A 4 12.07 8.35 -8.72
N PHE A 5 12.18 9.30 -9.66
CA PHE A 5 11.76 9.17 -11.05
C PHE A 5 12.30 7.90 -11.73
N ASP A 6 13.58 7.56 -11.51
CA ASP A 6 14.21 6.39 -12.13
C ASP A 6 13.98 5.08 -11.36
N ARG A 7 13.37 5.13 -10.17
CA ARG A 7 13.00 3.94 -9.38
C ARG A 7 11.75 3.28 -9.95
N ILE A 8 11.41 2.10 -9.42
CA ILE A 8 10.08 1.52 -9.61
C ILE A 8 9.23 1.89 -8.38
N THR A 9 8.04 2.43 -8.58
CA THR A 9 7.08 2.62 -7.48
C THR A 9 6.23 1.37 -7.33
N GLN A 10 6.14 0.86 -6.11
CA GLN A 10 5.18 -0.18 -5.76
C GLN A 10 3.77 0.42 -5.63
N ILE A 11 2.85 -0.11 -6.42
CA ILE A 11 1.42 0.22 -6.38
C ILE A 11 0.75 -0.80 -5.49
N LEU A 12 0.37 -0.35 -4.30
CA LEU A 12 -0.24 -1.15 -3.26
C LEU A 12 -1.68 -0.67 -3.01
N HIS A 13 -2.57 -1.60 -2.71
CA HIS A 13 -3.92 -1.26 -2.26
C HIS A 13 -4.35 -2.23 -1.17
N VAL A 14 -5.08 -1.72 -0.19
CA VAL A 14 -5.44 -2.46 1.01
C VAL A 14 -6.77 -1.96 1.55
N SER A 15 -7.55 -2.82 2.20
CA SER A 15 -8.69 -2.37 3.00
C SER A 15 -8.24 -2.04 4.40
N ALA A 16 -8.88 -1.08 5.07
CA ALA A 16 -8.45 -0.62 6.38
C ALA A 16 -8.41 -1.75 7.44
N ASP A 17 -9.28 -2.75 7.31
CA ASP A 17 -9.40 -3.89 8.24
C ASP A 17 -8.27 -4.92 8.18
N VAL A 18 -7.39 -4.84 7.18
CA VAL A 18 -6.22 -5.74 7.05
C VAL A 18 -4.91 -4.95 7.14
N LEU A 19 -4.92 -3.79 7.80
CA LEU A 19 -3.70 -3.02 8.04
C LEU A 19 -2.95 -3.59 9.23
N ASP A 20 -1.84 -4.26 8.96
CA ASP A 20 -0.98 -4.86 9.98
C ASP A 20 0.52 -4.69 9.66
N GLN A 21 1.38 -5.39 10.43
CA GLN A 21 2.84 -5.37 10.28
C GLN A 21 3.35 -5.83 8.91
N ARG A 22 2.59 -6.59 8.12
CA ARG A 22 2.95 -6.99 6.74
C ARG A 22 3.16 -5.77 5.85
N VAL A 23 2.47 -4.65 6.09
CA VAL A 23 2.75 -3.39 5.38
C VAL A 23 4.18 -2.93 5.64
N VAL A 24 4.65 -3.03 6.89
CA VAL A 24 6.01 -2.63 7.28
C VAL A 24 7.03 -3.55 6.60
N GLN A 25 6.81 -4.86 6.64
CA GLN A 25 7.68 -5.85 6.01
C GLN A 25 7.75 -5.64 4.49
N GLN A 26 6.60 -5.46 3.85
CA GLN A 26 6.51 -5.27 2.40
C GLN A 26 7.24 -4.00 1.94
N VAL A 27 7.02 -2.86 2.62
CA VAL A 27 7.71 -1.60 2.30
C VAL A 27 9.21 -1.71 2.55
N THR A 28 9.61 -2.40 3.62
CA THR A 28 11.03 -2.60 3.98
C THR A 28 11.74 -3.48 2.96
N ASN A 29 11.15 -4.61 2.58
CA ASN A 29 11.71 -5.53 1.58
C ASN A 29 11.74 -4.91 0.17
N TRP A 30 10.75 -4.07 -0.16
CA TRP A 30 10.75 -3.33 -1.41
C TRP A 30 11.89 -2.31 -1.47
N ASN A 31 12.18 -1.61 -0.36
CA ASN A 31 13.26 -0.63 -0.23
C ASN A 31 13.29 0.41 -1.38
N GLY A 32 12.11 0.92 -1.73
CA GLY A 32 11.87 1.87 -2.81
C GLY A 32 10.53 2.58 -2.64
N PRO A 33 10.17 3.51 -3.53
CA PRO A 33 8.93 4.28 -3.42
C PRO A 33 7.69 3.37 -3.40
N VAL A 34 6.74 3.67 -2.51
CA VAL A 34 5.46 2.96 -2.39
C VAL A 34 4.31 3.96 -2.44
N SER A 35 3.39 3.78 -3.37
CA SER A 35 2.09 4.46 -3.36
C SER A 35 1.02 3.45 -2.96
N MET A 36 0.42 3.68 -1.79
CA MET A 36 -0.55 2.80 -1.18
C MET A 36 -1.92 3.47 -1.10
N THR A 37 -2.96 2.82 -1.61
CA THR A 37 -4.35 3.24 -1.37
C THR A 37 -4.97 2.42 -0.24
N ILE A 38 -5.55 3.08 0.75
CA ILE A 38 -6.26 2.48 1.88
C ILE A 38 -7.76 2.76 1.70
N VAL A 39 -8.55 1.69 1.57
CA VAL A 39 -10.00 1.77 1.44
C VAL A 39 -10.65 1.66 2.81
N LEU A 40 -11.37 2.71 3.23
CA LEU A 40 -12.23 2.63 4.41
C LEU A 40 -13.57 2.00 4.02
N ARG A 41 -13.97 0.97 4.77
CA ARG A 41 -15.33 0.42 4.73
C ARG A 41 -16.31 1.28 5.51
N SER A 42 -15.82 1.96 6.54
CA SER A 42 -16.61 2.86 7.38
C SER A 42 -15.77 4.04 7.82
N ILE A 43 -16.36 5.24 7.93
CA ILE A 43 -15.64 6.46 8.28
C ILE A 43 -14.99 6.39 9.67
N GLN A 44 -15.50 5.53 10.56
CA GLN A 44 -14.95 5.27 11.88
C GLN A 44 -13.55 4.65 11.82
N GLN A 45 -13.20 3.95 10.72
CA GLN A 45 -11.86 3.40 10.52
C GLN A 45 -10.80 4.48 10.26
N TYR A 46 -11.19 5.71 9.89
CA TYR A 46 -10.25 6.80 9.63
C TYR A 46 -9.27 7.00 10.78
N ARG A 47 -9.74 6.96 12.03
CA ARG A 47 -8.88 7.16 13.20
C ARG A 47 -7.86 6.05 13.37
N CYS A 48 -8.27 4.78 13.28
CA CYS A 48 -7.36 3.64 13.41
C CYS A 48 -6.27 3.71 12.32
N VAL A 49 -6.66 4.01 11.07
CA VAL A 49 -5.74 4.14 9.93
C VAL A 49 -4.69 5.22 10.18
N ILE A 50 -5.11 6.40 10.65
CA ILE A 50 -4.17 7.49 10.96
C ILE A 50 -3.24 7.12 12.12
N THR A 51 -3.73 6.44 13.15
CA THR A 51 -2.91 5.95 14.27
C THR A 51 -1.88 4.93 13.79
N PHE A 52 -2.30 3.95 13.00
CA PHE A 52 -1.44 2.95 12.38
C PHE A 52 -0.33 3.61 11.53
N LEU A 53 -0.70 4.51 10.61
CA LEU A 53 0.27 5.22 9.77
C LEU A 53 1.27 6.07 10.58
N LYS A 54 0.82 6.70 11.68
CA LYS A 54 1.70 7.45 12.59
C LYS A 54 2.67 6.53 13.33
N LYS A 55 2.19 5.36 13.78
CA LYS A 55 2.97 4.35 14.49
C LYS A 55 4.09 3.81 13.59
N ILE A 56 3.75 3.28 12.41
CA ILE A 56 4.75 2.71 11.49
C ILE A 56 5.77 3.74 10.99
N ARG A 57 5.34 5.00 10.83
CA ARG A 57 6.25 6.10 10.46
C ARG A 57 7.25 6.43 11.57
N LYS A 58 6.86 6.27 12.84
CA LYS A 58 7.74 6.47 13.99
C LYS A 58 8.70 5.29 14.16
N GLU A 59 8.24 4.08 13.87
CA GLU A 59 8.98 2.83 14.08
C GLU A 59 9.96 2.51 12.95
N SER A 60 9.69 2.92 11.70
CA SER A 60 10.55 2.66 10.55
C SER A 60 10.85 3.92 9.74
N THR A 61 12.12 4.32 9.70
CA THR A 61 12.60 5.44 8.88
C THR A 61 12.48 5.16 7.38
N LEU A 62 12.64 3.90 6.96
CA LEU A 62 12.45 3.45 5.58
C LEU A 62 11.00 3.64 5.16
N VAL A 63 10.05 3.19 5.99
CA VAL A 63 8.61 3.40 5.73
C VAL A 63 8.30 4.89 5.69
N ALA A 64 8.82 5.68 6.63
CA ALA A 64 8.62 7.13 6.65
C ALA A 64 9.13 7.82 5.37
N HIS A 65 10.24 7.33 4.82
CA HIS A 65 10.85 7.89 3.62
C HIS A 65 10.04 7.53 2.36
N HIS A 66 9.68 6.26 2.22
CA HIS A 66 9.18 5.70 0.96
C HIS A 66 7.66 5.62 0.82
N LEU A 67 6.92 5.48 1.93
CA LEU A 67 5.48 5.26 1.87
C LEU A 67 4.73 6.57 1.63
N ARG A 68 3.83 6.55 0.66
CA ARG A 68 2.80 7.58 0.42
C ARG A 68 1.43 6.89 0.46
N ALA A 69 0.61 7.27 1.44
CA ALA A 69 -0.69 6.67 1.67
C ALA A 69 -1.83 7.60 1.21
N HIS A 70 -2.80 7.03 0.49
CA HIS A 70 -3.99 7.71 -0.01
C HIS A 70 -5.21 7.04 0.60
N ILE A 71 -5.98 7.77 1.40
CA ILE A 71 -7.17 7.23 2.06
C ILE A 71 -8.39 7.55 1.21
N ILE A 72 -9.17 6.54 0.89
CA ILE A 72 -10.43 6.68 0.15
C ILE A 72 -11.58 6.05 0.92
N PHE A 73 -12.76 6.63 0.77
CA PHE A 73 -13.99 6.17 1.40
C PHE A 73 -15.18 6.52 0.51
N ALA A 74 -16.25 5.74 0.58
CA ALA A 74 -17.46 6.04 -0.19
C ALA A 74 -18.10 7.35 0.32
N GLU A 75 -18.54 8.21 -0.60
CA GLU A 75 -19.14 9.51 -0.29
C GLU A 75 -20.26 9.41 0.76
N ARG A 76 -21.13 8.41 0.63
CA ARG A 76 -22.22 8.11 1.58
C ARG A 76 -21.78 7.92 3.04
N LEU A 77 -20.50 7.69 3.29
CA LEU A 77 -19.93 7.51 4.63
C LEU A 77 -19.64 8.84 5.33
N SER A 78 -19.79 9.97 4.64
CA SER A 78 -19.60 11.30 5.21
C SER A 78 -20.57 12.32 4.62
N THR A 79 -21.30 13.02 5.49
CA THR A 79 -22.08 14.19 5.08
C THR A 79 -21.10 15.27 4.63
N ASN A 80 -21.14 15.65 3.35
CA ASN A 80 -20.29 16.68 2.71
C ASN A 80 -18.78 16.37 2.69
N CYS A 81 -18.37 15.10 2.66
CA CYS A 81 -16.95 14.69 2.67
C CYS A 81 -16.16 15.24 3.88
N THR A 82 -16.86 15.56 4.96
CA THR A 82 -16.26 16.01 6.22
C THR A 82 -15.60 14.83 6.94
N ILE A 83 -14.33 15.00 7.31
CA ILE A 83 -13.63 14.03 8.14
C ILE A 83 -14.13 14.19 9.59
N PRO A 84 -14.48 13.11 10.31
CA PRO A 84 -14.91 13.21 11.71
C PRO A 84 -13.87 13.98 12.52
N SER A 85 -14.30 15.01 13.25
CA SER A 85 -13.43 15.77 14.14
C SER A 85 -12.68 14.80 15.06
N MET A 86 -11.38 15.01 15.24
CA MET A 86 -10.58 14.20 16.15
C MET A 86 -11.09 14.45 17.58
N LEU A 87 -11.94 13.57 18.11
CA LEU A 87 -12.32 13.64 19.52
C LEU A 87 -11.11 13.29 20.38
N PRO A 88 -10.93 13.91 21.57
CA PRO A 88 -9.86 13.56 22.50
C PRO A 88 -10.01 12.09 22.92
N VAL A 89 -8.87 11.40 22.99
CA VAL A 89 -8.77 9.96 23.18
C VAL A 89 -9.10 9.56 24.62
N SER A 90 -9.98 8.56 24.79
CA SER A 90 -9.82 7.57 25.84
C SER A 90 -9.06 6.37 25.25
N SER A 91 -8.10 5.86 26.02
CA SER A 91 -6.99 4.97 25.67
C SER A 91 -7.38 3.54 25.28
N ILE A 92 -8.26 3.38 24.29
CA ILE A 92 -8.56 2.05 23.73
C ILE A 92 -7.71 1.93 22.46
N ASP A 93 -6.83 0.92 22.42
CA ASP A 93 -6.16 0.46 21.20
C ASP A 93 -7.22 0.24 20.13
N PHE A 94 -7.33 1.20 19.21
CA PHE A 94 -8.13 1.02 18.00
C PHE A 94 -7.24 0.25 17.04
N ASP A 95 -7.14 -1.05 17.25
CA ASP A 95 -6.56 -1.91 16.23
C ASP A 95 -7.47 -1.87 15.01
N CYS A 96 -6.87 -1.72 13.83
CA CYS A 96 -7.65 -1.79 12.60
C CYS A 96 -8.04 -3.24 12.29
N GLU A 97 -7.34 -4.23 12.86
CA GLU A 97 -7.44 -5.67 12.57
C GLU A 97 -8.75 -6.35 13.01
N ASP A 98 -9.62 -5.68 13.76
CA ASP A 98 -10.53 -6.41 14.65
C ASP A 98 -11.98 -6.59 14.14
N ARG A 99 -12.22 -6.61 12.82
CA ARG A 99 -13.57 -6.79 12.28
C ARG A 99 -13.61 -7.70 11.07
N GLU A 100 -14.06 -8.93 11.27
CA GLU A 100 -14.41 -9.84 10.19
C GLU A 100 -15.30 -9.14 9.15
N ALA A 101 -14.83 -9.19 7.91
CA ALA A 101 -15.52 -8.63 6.77
C ALA A 101 -16.75 -9.48 6.45
N THR A 102 -17.93 -8.85 6.36
CA THR A 102 -19.08 -9.55 5.74
C THR A 102 -18.82 -9.77 4.25
N ILE A 103 -19.43 -10.80 3.66
CA ILE A 103 -19.33 -11.10 2.22
C ILE A 103 -19.71 -9.88 1.36
N ASP A 104 -20.75 -9.13 1.75
CA ASP A 104 -21.16 -7.90 1.04
C ASP A 104 -20.08 -6.81 1.11
N GLN A 105 -19.39 -6.65 2.24
CA GLN A 105 -18.28 -5.71 2.37
C GLN A 105 -17.07 -6.10 1.53
N ILE A 106 -16.77 -7.40 1.43
CA ILE A 106 -15.70 -7.93 0.56
C ILE A 106 -16.07 -7.66 -0.91
N ALA A 107 -17.29 -8.02 -1.32
CA ALA A 107 -17.76 -7.87 -2.69
C ALA A 107 -17.80 -6.41 -3.17
N ARG A 108 -17.98 -5.45 -2.25
CA ARG A 108 -17.95 -4.01 -2.54
C ARG A 108 -16.55 -3.40 -2.58
N TYR A 109 -15.50 -4.17 -2.32
CA TYR A 109 -14.14 -3.63 -2.33
C TYR A 109 -13.77 -3.12 -3.74
N PRO A 110 -13.46 -1.82 -3.90
CA PRO A 110 -13.32 -1.20 -5.22
C PRO A 110 -11.89 -1.36 -5.75
N VAL A 111 -11.45 -2.59 -6.01
CA VAL A 111 -10.05 -2.94 -6.34
C VAL A 111 -9.48 -2.10 -7.49
N ASN A 112 -10.24 -1.92 -8.58
CA ASN A 112 -9.78 -1.14 -9.74
C ASN A 112 -9.60 0.34 -9.42
N LEU A 113 -10.52 0.91 -8.64
CA LEU A 113 -10.44 2.30 -8.22
C LEU A 113 -9.24 2.48 -7.27
N ALA A 114 -9.04 1.58 -6.31
CA ALA A 114 -7.92 1.64 -5.39
C ALA A 114 -6.55 1.54 -6.11
N ARG A 115 -6.41 0.59 -7.06
CA ARG A 115 -5.21 0.48 -7.90
C ARG A 115 -4.96 1.73 -8.73
N ASN A 116 -6.01 2.30 -9.33
CA ASN A 116 -5.90 3.51 -10.14
C ASN A 116 -5.49 4.74 -9.30
N VAL A 117 -6.01 4.89 -8.08
CA VAL A 117 -5.62 5.96 -7.17
C VAL A 117 -4.13 5.87 -6.85
N ALA A 118 -3.64 4.71 -6.40
CA ALA A 118 -2.22 4.51 -6.14
C ALA A 118 -1.35 4.77 -7.39
N ARG A 119 -1.80 4.33 -8.57
CA ARG A 119 -1.10 4.61 -9.84
C ARG A 119 -1.01 6.10 -10.16
N MET A 120 -2.10 6.85 -10.00
CA MET A 120 -2.13 8.30 -10.32
C MET A 120 -1.15 9.11 -9.47
N PHE A 121 -0.87 8.66 -8.25
CA PHE A 121 0.04 9.34 -7.33
C PHE A 121 1.47 8.76 -7.32
N SER A 122 1.79 7.85 -8.25
CA SER A 122 3.16 7.39 -8.45
C SER A 122 4.04 8.52 -9.00
N SER A 123 5.21 8.73 -8.39
CA SER A 123 6.19 9.74 -8.81
C SER A 123 7.26 9.19 -9.78
N SER A 124 7.30 7.87 -9.99
CA SER A 124 8.31 7.21 -10.81
C SER A 124 7.84 6.91 -12.23
N LYS A 125 8.82 6.76 -13.13
CA LYS A 125 8.61 6.37 -14.53
C LYS A 125 8.06 4.95 -14.65
N TYR A 126 8.50 4.04 -13.79
CA TYR A 126 8.09 2.63 -13.80
C TYR A 126 7.24 2.31 -12.57
N ILE A 127 6.27 1.42 -12.73
CA ILE A 127 5.42 0.93 -11.65
C ILE A 127 5.42 -0.59 -11.62
N ILE A 128 5.17 -1.15 -10.44
CA ILE A 128 4.84 -2.56 -10.25
C ILE A 128 3.51 -2.63 -9.49
N ILE A 129 2.57 -3.45 -9.97
CA ILE A 129 1.26 -3.62 -9.32
C ILE A 129 1.33 -4.87 -8.45
N THR A 130 1.03 -4.71 -7.16
CA THR A 130 1.23 -5.75 -6.16
C THR A 130 0.03 -5.87 -5.25
N ASP A 131 -0.30 -7.09 -4.84
CA ASP A 131 -1.24 -7.31 -3.76
C ASP A 131 -0.50 -7.23 -2.41
N TYR A 132 -1.27 -7.06 -1.35
CA TYR A 132 -0.77 -6.80 0.00
C TYR A 132 0.01 -7.97 0.63
N GLU A 133 -0.18 -9.19 0.10
CA GLU A 133 0.51 -10.39 0.58
C GLU A 133 1.83 -10.66 -0.16
N HIS A 134 2.19 -9.84 -1.15
CA HIS A 134 3.43 -10.05 -1.91
C HIS A 134 4.66 -9.60 -1.13
N LEU A 135 5.53 -10.55 -0.76
CA LEU A 135 6.86 -10.27 -0.23
C LEU A 135 7.90 -10.29 -1.35
N PHE A 136 8.92 -9.44 -1.19
CA PHE A 136 10.05 -9.33 -2.13
C PHE A 136 11.32 -9.84 -1.49
N SER A 137 12.18 -10.49 -2.27
CA SER A 137 13.54 -10.76 -1.86
C SER A 137 14.33 -9.46 -1.72
N GLU A 138 15.33 -9.44 -0.86
CA GLU A 138 16.25 -8.30 -0.76
C GLU A 138 16.82 -7.91 -2.14
N GLY A 139 16.86 -6.61 -2.43
CA GLY A 139 17.40 -6.07 -3.68
C GLY A 139 16.55 -6.35 -4.94
N PHE A 140 15.33 -6.87 -4.79
CA PHE A 140 14.45 -7.18 -5.92
C PHE A 140 14.17 -5.97 -6.81
N GLU A 141 13.81 -4.81 -6.22
CA GLU A 141 13.54 -3.58 -6.98
C GLU A 141 14.74 -3.18 -7.85
N ALA A 142 15.94 -3.18 -7.28
CA ALA A 142 17.15 -2.79 -7.99
C ALA A 142 17.44 -3.74 -9.17
N LYS A 143 17.25 -5.05 -8.96
CA LYS A 143 17.42 -6.08 -10.00
C LYS A 143 16.41 -5.89 -11.12
N VAL A 144 15.13 -5.76 -10.80
CA VAL A 144 14.06 -5.59 -11.81
C VAL A 144 14.18 -4.26 -12.52
N ARG A 145 14.56 -3.19 -11.83
CA ARG A 145 14.84 -1.87 -12.42
C ARG A 145 15.90 -1.93 -13.51
N SER A 146 16.98 -2.68 -13.31
CA SER A 146 18.02 -2.85 -14.34
C SER A 146 17.49 -3.56 -15.61
N VAL A 147 16.56 -4.50 -15.43
CA VAL A 147 15.91 -5.20 -16.55
C VAL A 147 14.92 -4.28 -17.25
N ALA A 148 14.09 -3.57 -16.47
CA ALA A 148 13.09 -2.64 -16.96
C ALA A 148 13.70 -1.49 -17.76
N SER A 149 14.77 -0.86 -17.25
CA SER A 149 15.43 0.25 -17.94
C SER A 149 15.95 -0.15 -19.31
N ARG A 150 16.53 -1.35 -19.46
CA ARG A 150 16.99 -1.87 -20.74
C ARG A 150 15.84 -2.26 -21.67
N ARG A 151 14.94 -3.13 -21.20
CA ARG A 151 13.88 -3.72 -22.06
C ARG A 151 12.84 -2.70 -22.50
N LEU A 152 12.49 -1.75 -21.64
CA LEU A 152 11.53 -0.70 -21.96
C LEU A 152 12.15 0.44 -22.77
N ALA A 153 13.47 0.63 -22.74
CA ALA A 153 14.14 1.51 -23.68
C ALA A 153 14.15 0.94 -25.11
N GLU A 154 14.37 -0.37 -25.25
CA GLU A 154 14.33 -1.08 -26.55
C GLU A 154 12.91 -1.15 -27.12
N ARG A 155 11.91 -1.42 -26.29
CA ARG A 155 10.50 -1.57 -26.69
C ARG A 155 9.55 -0.93 -25.67
N PRO A 156 9.27 0.39 -25.79
CA PRO A 156 8.51 1.15 -24.78
C PRO A 156 7.09 0.67 -24.52
N GLN A 157 6.45 0.00 -25.48
CA GLN A 157 5.08 -0.52 -25.34
C GLN A 157 5.03 -1.95 -24.77
N THR A 158 6.10 -2.39 -24.10
CA THR A 158 6.17 -3.72 -23.50
C THR A 158 5.72 -3.67 -22.04
N MET A 159 4.96 -4.67 -21.61
CA MET A 159 4.71 -4.95 -20.20
C MET A 159 5.63 -6.08 -19.73
N LEU A 160 6.30 -5.90 -18.60
CA LEU A 160 7.10 -6.94 -17.98
C LEU A 160 6.28 -7.66 -16.92
N ALA A 161 6.29 -8.98 -16.94
CA ALA A 161 5.67 -9.82 -15.93
C ALA A 161 6.75 -10.45 -15.05
N TYR A 162 6.45 -10.61 -13.76
CA TYR A 162 7.26 -11.37 -12.82
C TYR A 162 6.41 -12.51 -12.25
N ARG A 163 7.07 -13.56 -11.77
CA ARG A 163 6.40 -14.71 -11.17
C ARG A 163 6.33 -14.54 -9.66
N ILE A 164 5.24 -15.01 -9.10
CA ILE A 164 4.98 -15.07 -7.66
C ILE A 164 4.99 -16.54 -7.30
N PHE A 165 5.57 -16.86 -6.15
CA PHE A 165 5.67 -18.22 -5.63
C PHE A 165 5.09 -18.21 -4.22
N GLU A 166 4.27 -19.21 -3.91
CA GLU A 166 3.84 -19.48 -2.55
C GLU A 166 4.99 -20.10 -1.78
N VAL A 167 5.14 -19.69 -0.53
CA VAL A 167 6.11 -20.28 0.40
C VAL A 167 5.33 -21.19 1.33
N ASP A 168 5.84 -22.39 1.57
CA ASP A 168 5.26 -23.33 2.52
C ASP A 168 5.27 -22.71 3.92
N ASP A 169 4.14 -22.81 4.64
CA ASP A 169 3.97 -22.27 6.00
C ASP A 169 5.04 -22.75 6.98
N ASN A 170 5.74 -23.85 6.68
CA ASN A 170 6.81 -24.42 7.49
C ASN A 170 8.20 -23.78 7.28
N VAL A 171 8.32 -22.77 6.41
CA VAL A 171 9.60 -22.10 6.09
C VAL A 171 9.63 -20.69 6.69
N GLU A 172 10.60 -20.42 7.56
CA GLU A 172 10.86 -19.05 8.05
C GLU A 172 11.50 -18.20 6.92
N VAL A 173 10.89 -17.05 6.61
CA VAL A 173 11.29 -16.10 5.55
C VAL A 173 11.77 -14.78 6.15
#